data_AF-A0A355S4W7-F1
#
_entry.id   AF-A0A355S4W7-F1
#
_cell.length_a   1.000
_cell.length_b   1.000
_cell.length_c   1.000
_cell.angle_alpha   90.00
_cell.angle_beta   90.00
_cell.angle_gamma   90.00
#
_symmetry.space_group_name_H-M   'P 1'
#
loop_
_entity.id
_entity.type
_entity.pdbx_description
1 polymer ?
#
loop_
_entity_poly.entity_id
_entity_poly.type
_entity_poly.pdbx_seq_one_letter_code
_entity_poly.pdbx_strand_id
1 'polypeptide(L)'
;MKCPRCVQRVHSRARECPHCAFSITDVDQVFGQDDVRLRTLTDAAGVLRRKERIALRGRLHQFQKNFPQLFFGIYFGSFKENPSLRQFGFWLLNRGAFEDVDVSRPNEGGILLSVDVGGKSAGLTAGYALGPFLSEDAIFGALSVAHPHFLEGQWLRATEAVLGRITKVLGKHSRRAERDADELRTDRESVGHSGVGLRGLRERHKGGRRRSKT
;
A
#
# COMPACT_ATOMS: atom_id res chain seq x y z
N MET A 1 -11.94 1.59 -0.13
CA MET A 1 -11.35 0.79 0.96
C MET A 1 -12.46 0.15 1.77
N LYS A 2 -12.19 -0.82 2.64
CA LYS A 2 -13.19 -1.32 3.61
C LYS A 2 -13.01 -0.65 4.96
N CYS A 3 -14.12 -0.40 5.66
CA CYS A 3 -14.10 0.11 7.03
C CYS A 3 -13.42 -0.90 7.96
N PRO A 4 -12.41 -0.50 8.77
CA PRO A 4 -11.75 -1.40 9.72
C PRO A 4 -12.68 -1.99 10.79
N ARG A 5 -13.78 -1.28 11.12
CA ARG A 5 -14.81 -1.72 12.08
C ARG A 5 -15.88 -2.59 11.44
N CYS A 6 -16.69 -2.05 10.52
CA CYS A 6 -17.86 -2.77 9.98
C CYS A 6 -17.62 -3.47 8.63
N VAL A 7 -16.42 -3.39 8.05
CA VAL A 7 -16.03 -4.10 6.81
C VAL A 7 -16.81 -3.64 5.56
N GLN A 8 -17.69 -2.63 5.67
CA GLN A 8 -18.39 -2.05 4.53
C GLN A 8 -17.45 -1.26 3.63
N ARG A 9 -17.77 -1.17 2.34
CA ARG A 9 -17.01 -0.37 1.38
C ARG A 9 -17.18 1.11 1.70
N VAL A 10 -16.06 1.81 1.83
CA VAL A 10 -15.97 3.23 2.10
C VAL A 10 -15.14 3.90 1.00
N HIS A 11 -15.55 5.11 0.63
CA HIS A 11 -14.80 5.96 -0.28
C HIS A 11 -13.47 6.37 0.37
N SER A 12 -12.36 6.41 -0.39
CA SER A 12 -11.02 6.68 0.18
C SER A 12 -10.87 8.06 0.81
N ARG A 13 -11.72 9.01 0.41
CA ARG A 13 -11.74 10.38 0.97
C ARG A 13 -12.77 10.59 2.08
N ALA A 14 -13.47 9.55 2.52
CA ALA A 14 -14.43 9.69 3.61
C ALA A 14 -13.68 9.87 4.93
N ARG A 15 -14.05 10.89 5.71
CA ARG A 15 -13.46 11.16 7.03
C ARG A 15 -13.93 10.15 8.09
N GLU A 16 -15.13 9.62 7.88
CA GLU A 16 -15.74 8.60 8.72
C GLU A 16 -16.51 7.60 7.85
N CYS A 17 -16.79 6.42 8.41
CA CYS A 17 -17.59 5.41 7.74
C CYS A 17 -19.07 5.82 7.75
N PRO A 18 -19.73 5.97 6.58
CA PRO A 18 -21.15 6.36 6.53
C PRO A 18 -22.10 5.29 7.10
N HIS A 19 -21.62 4.08 7.34
CA HIS A 19 -22.43 2.98 7.87
C HIS A 19 -22.34 2.83 9.40
N CYS A 20 -21.18 3.11 10.00
CA CYS A 20 -20.98 2.87 11.44
C CYS A 20 -20.28 4.02 12.17
N ALA A 21 -20.16 5.17 11.52
CA ALA A 21 -19.47 6.38 12.00
C ALA A 21 -17.99 6.18 12.42
N PHE A 22 -17.39 5.02 12.13
CA PHE A 22 -15.98 4.76 12.47
C PHE A 22 -15.03 5.75 11.80
N SER A 23 -14.12 6.30 12.58
CA SER A 23 -13.13 7.30 12.22
C SER A 23 -11.77 6.98 12.85
N ILE A 24 -10.75 7.80 12.55
CA ILE A 24 -9.45 7.71 13.23
C ILE A 24 -9.56 8.03 14.73
N THR A 25 -10.42 8.96 15.12
CA THR A 25 -10.64 9.36 16.52
C THR A 25 -11.07 8.19 17.40
N ASP A 26 -11.85 7.25 16.85
CA ASP A 26 -12.28 6.05 17.57
C ASP A 26 -11.11 5.16 17.99
N VAL A 27 -10.14 4.96 17.09
CA VAL A 27 -8.97 4.12 17.39
C VAL A 27 -7.89 4.87 18.14
N ASP A 28 -7.83 6.19 18.00
CA ASP A 28 -6.98 7.03 18.82
C ASP A 28 -7.36 6.97 20.31
N GLN A 29 -8.66 6.84 20.64
CA GLN A 29 -9.11 6.65 22.02
C GLN A 29 -8.64 5.33 22.62
N VAL A 30 -8.37 4.32 21.79
CA VAL A 30 -7.95 2.98 22.22
C VAL A 30 -6.42 2.86 22.29
N PHE A 31 -5.72 3.40 21.29
CA PHE A 31 -4.28 3.17 21.11
C PHE A 31 -3.42 4.41 21.36
N GLY A 32 -4.03 5.60 21.52
CA GLY A 32 -3.35 6.87 21.72
C GLY A 32 -3.41 7.78 20.47
N GLN A 33 -3.25 9.08 20.72
CA GLN A 33 -3.27 10.14 19.71
C GLN A 33 -1.89 10.56 19.22
N ASP A 34 -0.83 10.03 19.81
CA ASP A 34 0.54 10.40 19.46
C ASP A 34 1.00 9.67 18.19
N ASP A 35 1.90 10.32 17.46
CA ASP A 35 2.60 9.66 16.36
C ASP A 35 3.57 8.61 16.91
N VAL A 36 3.57 7.44 16.29
CA VAL A 36 4.36 6.28 16.70
C VAL A 36 5.58 6.18 15.81
N ARG A 37 6.77 6.34 16.39
CA ARG A 37 8.03 6.10 15.67
C ARG A 37 8.31 4.61 15.60
N LEU A 38 8.52 4.10 14.39
CA LEU A 38 8.79 2.69 14.17
C LEU A 38 9.63 2.46 12.91
N ARG A 39 10.02 1.21 12.70
CA ARG A 39 10.66 0.76 11.46
C ARG A 39 9.76 -0.22 10.72
N THR A 40 10.04 -0.43 9.43
CA THR A 40 9.33 -1.41 8.60
C THR A 40 9.35 -2.82 9.19
N LEU A 41 10.38 -3.18 9.98
CA LEU A 41 10.34 -4.36 10.83
C LEU A 41 10.37 -3.97 12.30
N THR A 42 9.24 -4.15 12.97
CA THR A 42 9.08 -3.93 14.42
C THR A 42 8.72 -5.24 15.12
N ASP A 43 9.61 -5.68 16.02
CA ASP A 43 9.48 -6.93 16.78
C ASP A 43 9.24 -6.62 18.27
N ALA A 44 8.09 -6.01 18.58
CA ALA A 44 7.74 -5.59 19.94
C ALA A 44 7.52 -6.79 20.88
N ALA A 45 7.09 -7.93 20.34
CA ALA A 45 6.93 -9.18 21.09
C ALA A 45 8.25 -9.94 21.31
N GLY A 46 9.35 -9.53 20.67
CA GLY A 46 10.67 -10.16 20.84
C GLY A 46 10.76 -11.60 20.33
N VAL A 47 9.94 -11.99 19.36
CA VAL A 47 9.83 -13.39 18.91
C VAL A 47 10.83 -13.79 17.84
N LEU A 48 11.45 -12.82 17.16
CA LEU A 48 12.37 -13.12 16.08
C LEU A 48 13.79 -13.36 16.60
N ARG A 49 14.48 -14.33 16.02
CA ARG A 49 15.92 -14.49 16.20
C ARG A 49 16.69 -13.48 15.34
N ARG A 50 17.95 -13.21 15.69
CA ARG A 50 18.81 -12.30 14.91
C ARG A 50 18.86 -12.65 13.42
N LYS A 51 19.01 -13.94 13.08
CA LYS A 51 19.05 -14.41 11.69
C LYS A 51 17.72 -14.14 10.95
N GLU A 52 16.59 -14.31 11.62
CA GLU A 52 15.26 -14.07 11.05
C GLU A 52 15.02 -12.57 10.81
N ARG A 53 15.43 -11.71 11.75
CA ARG A 53 15.38 -10.24 11.55
C ARG A 53 16.19 -9.79 10.34
N ILE A 54 17.38 -10.36 10.14
CA ILE A 54 18.24 -10.06 8.98
C ILE A 54 17.55 -10.51 7.69
N ALA A 55 17.01 -11.75 7.68
CA ALA A 55 16.30 -12.29 6.52
C ALA A 55 15.10 -11.42 6.13
N LEU A 56 14.23 -11.09 7.10
CA LEU A 56 13.05 -10.26 6.85
C LEU A 56 13.40 -8.88 6.34
N ARG A 57 14.39 -8.20 6.94
CA ARG A 57 14.86 -6.89 6.44
C ARG A 57 15.32 -6.98 4.98
N GLY A 58 16.04 -8.03 4.61
CA GLY A 58 16.44 -8.28 3.23
C GLY A 58 15.24 -8.43 2.29
N ARG A 59 14.18 -9.13 2.73
CA ARG A 59 12.94 -9.28 1.96
C ARG A 59 12.16 -7.98 1.82
N LEU A 60 12.05 -7.19 2.89
CA LEU A 60 11.40 -5.88 2.87
C LEU A 60 12.14 -4.91 1.94
N HIS A 61 13.47 -4.91 2.00
CA HIS A 61 14.30 -4.13 1.08
C HIS A 61 14.07 -4.55 -0.39
N GLN A 62 14.03 -5.86 -0.66
CA GLN A 62 13.76 -6.34 -2.02
C GLN A 62 12.36 -5.96 -2.50
N PHE A 63 11.34 -6.01 -1.62
CA PHE A 63 10.01 -5.53 -1.95
C PHE A 63 10.03 -4.05 -2.36
N GLN A 64 10.73 -3.21 -1.60
CA GLN A 64 10.89 -1.79 -1.86
C GLN A 64 11.69 -1.46 -3.11
N LYS A 65 12.58 -2.37 -3.56
CA LYS A 65 13.24 -2.27 -4.87
C LYS A 65 12.30 -2.60 -6.01
N ASN A 66 11.47 -3.63 -5.83
CA ASN A 66 10.50 -4.06 -6.86
C ASN A 66 9.35 -3.06 -7.02
N PHE A 67 8.96 -2.38 -5.94
CA PHE A 67 7.90 -1.38 -5.92
C PHE A 67 8.40 -0.10 -5.24
N PRO A 68 9.14 0.77 -5.95
CA PRO A 68 9.76 1.96 -5.38
C PRO A 68 8.79 2.97 -4.74
N GLN A 69 7.52 2.92 -5.12
CA GLN A 69 6.44 3.75 -4.59
C GLN A 69 5.75 3.16 -3.34
N LEU A 70 6.08 1.93 -2.96
CA LEU A 70 5.45 1.21 -1.86
C LEU A 70 6.48 0.86 -0.78
N PHE A 71 5.97 0.56 0.42
CA PHE A 71 6.73 -0.13 1.45
C PHE A 71 5.87 -1.20 2.13
N PHE A 72 6.52 -2.17 2.75
CA PHE A 72 5.85 -3.22 3.49
C PHE A 72 6.37 -3.21 4.94
N GLY A 73 5.49 -2.96 5.88
CA GLY A 73 5.74 -3.02 7.31
C GLY A 73 5.29 -4.35 7.92
N ILE A 74 6.00 -4.81 8.95
CA ILE A 74 5.68 -5.96 9.76
C ILE A 74 5.78 -5.54 11.23
N TYR A 75 4.71 -5.76 11.97
CA TYR A 75 4.63 -5.50 13.41
C TYR A 75 4.29 -6.80 14.14
N PHE A 76 5.20 -7.29 14.99
CA PHE A 76 4.93 -8.38 15.92
C PHE A 76 4.61 -7.82 17.30
N GLY A 77 3.39 -8.06 17.79
CA GLY A 77 2.94 -7.65 19.11
C GLY A 77 2.30 -8.81 19.88
N SER A 78 2.01 -8.56 21.15
CA SER A 78 1.14 -9.40 21.96
C SER A 78 -0.04 -8.55 22.41
N PHE A 79 -1.24 -8.95 22.03
CA PHE A 79 -2.44 -8.15 22.21
C PHE A 79 -3.37 -8.84 23.22
N LYS A 80 -3.31 -8.43 24.49
CA LYS A 80 -4.15 -9.06 25.54
C LYS A 80 -5.64 -8.73 25.38
N GLU A 81 -5.96 -7.52 24.94
CA GLU A 81 -7.35 -7.00 24.88
C GLU A 81 -7.57 -6.10 23.65
N ASN A 82 -6.94 -6.42 22.51
CA ASN A 82 -7.07 -5.57 21.32
C ASN A 82 -8.42 -5.80 20.62
N PRO A 83 -9.26 -4.76 20.42
CA PRO A 83 -10.57 -4.91 19.80
C PRO A 83 -10.53 -5.44 18.36
N SER A 84 -9.43 -5.22 17.61
CA SER A 84 -9.24 -5.84 16.29
C SER A 84 -7.86 -5.56 15.69
N LEU A 85 -7.19 -6.58 15.14
CA LEU A 85 -5.97 -6.38 14.33
C LEU A 85 -6.18 -5.47 13.11
N ARG A 86 -7.40 -5.40 12.55
CA ARG A 86 -7.71 -4.47 11.45
C ARG A 86 -7.73 -3.03 11.93
N GLN A 87 -8.34 -2.77 13.09
CA GLN A 87 -8.39 -1.42 13.67
C GLN A 87 -7.00 -0.98 14.13
N PHE A 88 -6.23 -1.89 14.73
CA PHE A 88 -4.84 -1.63 15.08
C PHE A 88 -3.96 -1.34 13.85
N GLY A 89 -4.05 -2.15 12.80
CA GLY A 89 -3.30 -1.91 11.57
C GLY A 89 -3.70 -0.60 10.88
N PHE A 90 -4.99 -0.24 10.93
CA PHE A 90 -5.47 1.07 10.46
C PHE A 90 -4.87 2.21 11.29
N TRP A 91 -4.94 2.13 12.62
CA TRP A 91 -4.34 3.13 13.50
C TRP A 91 -2.85 3.28 13.25
N LEU A 92 -2.10 2.17 13.23
CA LEU A 92 -0.64 2.21 13.09
C LEU A 92 -0.19 2.72 11.72
N LEU A 93 -0.93 2.48 10.64
CA LEU A 93 -0.62 3.09 9.34
C LEU A 93 -0.93 4.59 9.30
N ASN A 94 -1.90 5.09 10.09
CA ASN A 94 -2.22 6.52 10.13
C ASN A 94 -1.30 7.30 11.09
N ARG A 95 -0.89 6.70 12.20
CA ARG A 95 -0.03 7.32 13.22
C ARG A 95 1.44 6.95 13.11
N GLY A 96 1.79 5.96 12.29
CA GLY A 96 3.14 5.43 12.18
C GLY A 96 4.08 6.34 11.37
N ALA A 97 5.13 6.82 12.00
CA ALA A 97 6.29 7.44 11.36
C ALA A 97 7.38 6.37 11.13
N PHE A 98 7.43 5.80 9.92
CA PHE A 98 8.39 4.77 9.54
C PHE A 98 9.76 5.38 9.21
N GLU A 99 10.71 5.27 10.13
CA GLU A 99 12.01 5.97 10.06
C GLU A 99 12.95 5.47 8.96
N ASP A 100 12.77 4.23 8.51
CA ASP A 100 13.54 3.58 7.46
C ASP A 100 12.83 3.60 6.09
N VAL A 101 11.77 4.40 5.97
CA VAL A 101 11.05 4.67 4.73
C VAL A 101 11.35 6.09 4.28
N ASP A 102 11.65 6.26 3.00
CA ASP A 102 11.90 7.57 2.42
C ASP A 102 10.64 8.46 2.48
N VAL A 103 10.80 9.75 2.78
CA VAL A 103 9.71 10.71 2.91
C VAL A 103 8.84 10.81 1.64
N SER A 104 9.40 10.49 0.46
CA SER A 104 8.64 10.42 -0.79
C SER A 104 7.60 9.29 -0.86
N ARG A 105 7.60 8.35 0.12
CA ARG A 105 6.68 7.21 0.18
C ARG A 105 5.67 7.44 1.31
N PRO A 106 4.49 7.99 1.01
CA PRO A 106 3.49 8.20 2.03
C PRO A 106 2.90 6.85 2.50
N ASN A 107 2.37 6.83 3.73
CA ASN A 107 1.71 5.66 4.34
C ASN A 107 0.53 5.11 3.52
N GLU A 108 0.05 5.90 2.58
CA GLU A 108 -1.08 5.66 1.70
C GLU A 108 -0.72 4.61 0.63
N GLY A 109 0.58 4.45 0.35
CA GLY A 109 1.20 3.32 -0.36
C GLY A 109 1.80 2.25 0.55
N GLY A 110 1.60 2.35 1.87
CA GLY A 110 2.09 1.40 2.85
C GLY A 110 1.22 0.14 2.93
N ILE A 111 1.86 -1.01 3.17
CA ILE A 111 1.18 -2.27 3.52
C ILE A 111 1.71 -2.71 4.87
N LEU A 112 0.84 -3.01 5.82
CA LEU A 112 1.22 -3.39 7.17
C LEU A 112 0.66 -4.77 7.51
N LEU A 113 1.55 -5.71 7.82
CA LEU A 113 1.23 -6.98 8.46
C LEU A 113 1.36 -6.84 9.97
N SER A 114 0.23 -6.86 10.67
CA SER A 114 0.18 -6.88 12.14
C SER A 114 -0.03 -8.32 12.60
N VAL A 115 0.88 -8.84 13.42
CA VAL A 115 0.87 -10.20 13.94
C VAL A 115 0.65 -10.15 15.45
N ASP A 116 -0.42 -10.79 15.90
CA ASP A 116 -0.62 -11.12 17.31
C ASP A 116 0.03 -12.47 17.61
N VAL A 117 1.17 -12.42 18.30
CA VAL A 117 1.91 -13.59 18.73
C VAL A 117 1.10 -14.39 19.75
N GLY A 118 0.40 -13.71 20.66
CA GLY A 118 -0.37 -14.35 21.74
C GLY A 118 -1.58 -15.11 21.20
N GLY A 119 -2.39 -14.43 20.39
CA GLY A 119 -3.54 -15.01 19.71
C GLY A 119 -3.22 -15.81 18.45
N LYS A 120 -1.94 -15.94 18.07
CA LYS A 120 -1.47 -16.66 16.85
C LYS A 120 -2.24 -16.25 15.58
N SER A 121 -2.54 -14.97 15.46
CA SER A 121 -3.34 -14.42 14.37
C SER A 121 -2.62 -13.27 13.68
N ALA A 122 -3.05 -12.93 12.47
CA ALA A 122 -2.46 -11.84 11.71
C ALA A 122 -3.52 -11.08 10.91
N GLY A 123 -3.32 -9.77 10.78
CA GLY A 123 -4.11 -8.88 9.94
C GLY A 123 -3.21 -8.13 8.98
N LEU A 124 -3.68 -7.96 7.75
CA LEU A 124 -3.00 -7.15 6.74
C LEU A 124 -3.83 -5.90 6.49
N THR A 125 -3.23 -4.73 6.61
CA THR A 125 -3.85 -3.44 6.30
C THR A 125 -3.07 -2.79 5.17
N ALA A 126 -3.78 -2.24 4.19
CA ALA A 126 -3.15 -1.52 3.08
C ALA A 126 -3.63 -0.07 3.08
N GLY A 127 -2.71 0.84 2.79
CA GLY A 127 -3.00 2.24 2.51
C GLY A 127 -3.96 2.37 1.32
N TYR A 128 -4.71 3.47 1.28
CA TYR A 128 -5.83 3.60 0.37
C TYR A 128 -5.43 3.66 -1.11
N ALA A 129 -4.19 4.02 -1.44
CA ALA A 129 -3.70 4.04 -2.83
C ALA A 129 -3.65 2.63 -3.44
N LEU A 130 -3.61 1.60 -2.59
CA LEU A 130 -3.57 0.20 -3.00
C LEU A 130 -4.94 -0.43 -3.22
N GLY A 131 -6.03 0.28 -2.91
CA GLY A 131 -7.39 -0.23 -3.04
C GLY A 131 -7.73 -0.84 -4.42
N PRO A 132 -7.28 -0.27 -5.56
CA PRO A 132 -7.48 -0.86 -6.88
C PRO A 132 -6.64 -2.11 -7.19
N PHE A 133 -5.55 -2.34 -6.44
CA PHE A 133 -4.53 -3.36 -6.74
C PHE A 133 -4.52 -4.52 -5.73
N LEU A 134 -5.05 -4.30 -4.53
CA LEU A 134 -5.16 -5.30 -3.47
C LEU A 134 -6.61 -5.49 -3.09
N SER A 135 -7.22 -6.54 -3.65
CA SER A 135 -8.56 -6.97 -3.25
C SER A 135 -8.53 -7.69 -1.91
N GLU A 136 -9.68 -7.74 -1.25
CA GLU A 136 -9.85 -8.46 0.01
C GLU A 136 -9.61 -9.96 -0.15
N ASP A 137 -9.99 -10.55 -1.27
CA ASP A 137 -9.71 -11.96 -1.56
C ASP A 137 -8.21 -12.21 -1.73
N ALA A 138 -7.47 -11.26 -2.29
CA ALA A 138 -6.02 -11.34 -2.38
C ALA A 138 -5.36 -11.26 -1.00
N ILE A 139 -5.86 -10.36 -0.13
CA ILE A 139 -5.41 -10.22 1.26
C ILE A 139 -5.73 -11.49 2.05
N PHE A 140 -6.98 -11.95 2.02
CA PHE A 140 -7.43 -13.16 2.68
C PHE A 140 -6.62 -14.37 2.19
N GLY A 141 -6.45 -14.53 0.87
CA GLY A 141 -5.63 -15.60 0.31
C GLY A 141 -4.18 -15.57 0.77
N ALA A 142 -3.57 -14.38 0.96
CA ALA A 142 -2.22 -14.26 1.50
C ALA A 142 -2.13 -14.69 2.97
N LEU A 143 -3.10 -14.27 3.80
CA LEU A 143 -3.16 -14.66 5.21
C LEU A 143 -3.45 -16.16 5.38
N SER A 144 -4.38 -16.72 4.59
CA SER A 144 -4.77 -18.12 4.66
C SER A 144 -3.62 -19.08 4.32
N VAL A 145 -2.78 -18.75 3.33
CA VAL A 145 -1.58 -19.54 3.01
C VAL A 145 -0.56 -19.53 4.16
N ALA A 146 -0.48 -18.45 4.92
CA ALA A 146 0.44 -18.31 6.04
C ALA A 146 -0.12 -18.85 7.37
N HIS A 147 -1.43 -19.10 7.46
CA HIS A 147 -2.12 -19.41 8.71
C HIS A 147 -1.52 -20.63 9.46
N PRO A 148 -1.22 -21.77 8.80
CA PRO A 148 -0.58 -22.89 9.49
C PRO A 148 0.75 -22.51 10.16
N HIS A 149 1.56 -21.69 9.49
CA HIS A 149 2.84 -21.24 10.04
C HIS A 149 2.69 -20.30 11.24
N PHE A 150 1.63 -19.48 11.29
CA PHE A 150 1.33 -18.67 12.48
C PHE A 150 0.94 -19.56 13.68
N LEU A 151 0.16 -20.62 13.45
CA LEU A 151 -0.23 -21.56 14.52
C LEU A 151 0.97 -22.30 15.13
N GLU A 152 1.93 -22.65 14.28
CA GLU A 152 3.18 -23.32 14.65
C GLU A 152 4.26 -22.37 15.21
N GLY A 153 4.00 -21.06 15.24
CA GLY A 153 4.99 -20.06 15.67
C GLY A 153 6.19 -19.90 14.73
N GLN A 154 6.06 -20.34 13.48
CA GLN A 154 7.07 -20.20 12.43
C GLN A 154 7.02 -18.81 11.80
N TRP A 155 7.30 -17.78 12.60
CA TRP A 155 7.08 -16.37 12.25
C TRP A 155 7.75 -15.92 10.95
N LEU A 156 9.01 -16.31 10.73
CA LEU A 156 9.72 -16.03 9.48
C LEU A 156 8.99 -16.62 8.27
N ARG A 157 8.63 -17.91 8.32
CA ARG A 157 7.95 -18.59 7.21
C ARG A 157 6.56 -18.00 6.95
N ALA A 158 5.81 -17.73 8.02
CA ALA A 158 4.49 -17.13 7.91
C ALA A 158 4.54 -15.77 7.22
N THR A 159 5.46 -14.90 7.64
CA THR A 159 5.61 -13.57 7.06
C THR A 159 6.17 -13.59 5.64
N GLU A 160 7.12 -14.48 5.32
CA GLU A 160 7.60 -14.68 3.95
C GLU A 160 6.47 -15.18 3.01
N ALA A 161 5.59 -16.06 3.50
CA ALA A 161 4.45 -16.53 2.73
C ALA A 161 3.47 -15.40 2.38
N VAL A 162 3.11 -14.56 3.36
CA VAL A 162 2.26 -13.37 3.13
C VAL A 162 2.93 -12.42 2.14
N LEU A 163 4.17 -12.01 2.42
CA LEU A 163 4.91 -11.05 1.61
C LEU A 163 5.09 -11.55 0.17
N GLY A 164 5.41 -12.84 0.00
CA GLY A 164 5.55 -13.46 -1.31
C GLY A 164 4.25 -13.48 -2.09
N ARG A 165 3.10 -13.74 -1.44
CA ARG A 165 1.79 -13.70 -2.10
C ARG A 165 1.42 -12.29 -2.54
N ILE A 166 1.60 -11.30 -1.65
CA ILE A 166 1.33 -9.89 -1.97
C ILE A 166 2.23 -9.37 -3.09
N THR A 167 3.53 -9.69 -3.05
CA THR A 167 4.49 -9.38 -4.11
C THR A 167 4.04 -9.94 -5.46
N LYS A 168 3.55 -11.19 -5.49
CA LYS A 168 3.03 -11.80 -6.73
C LYS A 168 1.79 -11.09 -7.28
N VAL A 169 0.87 -10.68 -6.41
CA VAL A 169 -0.35 -9.94 -6.79
C VAL A 169 0.03 -8.59 -7.40
N LEU A 170 0.82 -7.79 -6.69
CA LEU A 170 1.26 -6.48 -7.16
C LEU A 170 2.12 -6.58 -8.43
N GLY A 171 2.98 -7.59 -8.54
CA GLY A 171 3.77 -7.83 -9.74
C GLY A 171 2.91 -8.13 -10.98
N LYS A 172 1.75 -8.77 -10.83
CA LYS A 172 0.80 -8.95 -11.94
C LYS A 172 0.21 -7.62 -12.39
N HIS A 173 -0.13 -6.74 -11.43
CA HIS A 173 -0.63 -5.40 -11.74
C HIS A 173 0.44 -4.52 -12.39
N SER A 174 1.70 -4.55 -11.91
CA SER A 174 2.82 -3.80 -12.50
C SER A 174 3.02 -4.18 -13.98
N ARG A 175 3.16 -5.48 -14.26
CA ARG A 175 3.34 -5.98 -15.63
C ARG A 175 2.17 -5.65 -16.56
N ARG A 176 0.95 -5.55 -16.02
CA ARG A 176 -0.22 -5.13 -16.81
C ARG A 176 -0.15 -3.64 -17.12
N ALA A 177 0.14 -2.81 -16.12
CA ALA A 177 0.27 -1.37 -16.32
C ALA A 177 1.42 -1.01 -17.29
N GLU A 178 2.53 -1.75 -17.25
CA GLU A 178 3.64 -1.60 -18.20
C GLU A 178 3.20 -1.89 -19.64
N ARG A 179 2.50 -3.01 -19.87
CA ARG A 179 1.98 -3.36 -21.21
C ARG A 179 0.98 -2.32 -21.72
N ASP A 180 0.01 -1.93 -20.90
CA ASP A 180 -1.00 -0.95 -21.27
C ASP A 180 -0.34 0.41 -21.62
N ALA A 181 0.75 0.77 -20.92
CA ALA A 181 1.51 1.98 -21.20
C ALA A 181 2.30 1.91 -22.52
N ASP A 182 2.87 0.76 -22.84
CA ASP A 182 3.60 0.54 -24.09
C ASP A 182 2.66 0.49 -25.31
N GLU A 183 1.46 -0.10 -25.16
CA GLU A 183 0.40 -0.05 -26.18
C GLU A 183 -0.04 1.39 -26.46
N LEU A 184 -0.30 2.19 -25.42
CA LEU A 184 -0.66 3.61 -25.55
C LEU A 184 0.46 4.46 -26.19
N ARG A 185 1.73 4.12 -25.95
CA ARG A 185 2.88 4.78 -26.60
C ARG A 185 2.93 4.43 -28.09
N THR A 186 2.77 3.15 -28.42
CA THR A 186 2.75 2.65 -29.79
C THR A 186 1.59 3.26 -30.60
N ASP A 187 0.40 3.39 -30.00
CA ASP A 187 -0.75 4.05 -30.63
C ASP A 187 -0.52 5.55 -30.85
N ARG A 188 0.17 6.24 -29.93
CA ARG A 188 0.53 7.66 -30.12
C ARG A 188 1.56 7.85 -31.22
N GLU A 189 2.51 6.92 -31.35
CA GLU A 189 3.52 6.93 -32.41
C GLU A 189 2.91 6.60 -33.78
N SER A 190 1.95 5.69 -33.84
CA SER A 190 1.23 5.35 -35.09
C SER A 190 0.28 6.47 -35.54
N VAL A 191 -0.42 7.13 -34.61
CA VAL A 191 -1.25 8.33 -34.89
C VAL A 191 -0.37 9.54 -35.24
N GLY A 192 0.85 9.62 -34.71
CA GLY A 192 1.85 10.64 -35.03
C GLY A 192 2.30 10.68 -36.49
N HIS A 193 2.05 9.62 -37.28
CA HIS A 193 2.38 9.57 -38.71
C HIS A 193 1.35 10.24 -39.64
N SER A 194 0.22 10.75 -39.11
CA SER A 194 -0.73 11.59 -39.86
C SER A 194 -0.54 13.11 -39.61
N GLY A 195 0.63 13.50 -39.08
CA GLY A 195 1.00 14.88 -38.72
C GLY A 195 1.27 15.87 -39.87
N VAL A 196 0.69 15.69 -41.06
CA VAL A 196 0.81 16.65 -42.17
C VAL A 196 -0.19 17.82 -42.05
N GLY A 197 -1.19 17.76 -41.16
CA GLY A 197 -2.31 18.72 -41.15
C GLY A 197 -2.17 19.98 -40.26
N LEU A 198 -1.38 19.96 -39.19
CA LEU A 198 -1.49 21.00 -38.14
C LEU A 198 -0.42 22.11 -38.19
N ARG A 199 0.67 21.95 -38.94
CA ARG A 199 1.65 23.04 -39.18
C ARG A 199 1.05 24.16 -40.04
N GLY A 200 0.31 23.80 -41.09
CA GLY A 200 -0.27 24.76 -42.03
C GLY A 200 -1.34 25.68 -41.42
N LEU A 201 -2.09 25.22 -40.40
CA LEU A 201 -3.08 26.06 -39.72
C LEU A 201 -2.45 27.11 -38.78
N ARG A 202 -1.27 26.82 -38.20
CA ARG A 202 -0.60 27.75 -37.27
C ARG A 202 0.21 28.83 -37.96
N GLU A 203 0.69 28.58 -39.19
CA GLU A 203 1.41 29.59 -39.98
C GLU A 203 0.47 30.65 -40.57
N ARG A 204 -0.77 30.29 -40.93
CA ARG A 204 -1.77 31.24 -41.46
C ARG A 204 -2.26 32.26 -40.44
N HIS A 205 -2.13 31.99 -39.13
CA HIS A 205 -2.60 32.89 -38.08
C HIS A 205 -1.59 33.99 -37.70
N LYS A 206 -0.35 33.95 -38.21
CA LYS A 206 0.68 34.98 -37.94
C LYS A 206 0.76 36.11 -38.98
N GLY A 207 -0.03 36.05 -40.07
CA GLY A 207 -0.02 37.07 -41.13
C GLY A 207 -0.97 38.27 -40.90
N GLY A 208 -1.90 38.19 -39.95
CA GLY A 208 -2.98 39.17 -39.78
C GLY A 208 -2.68 40.30 -38.79
N ARG A 209 -1.56 41.01 -38.92
CA ARG A 209 -1.37 42.31 -38.23
C ARG A 209 -0.23 43.13 -38.83
N ARG A 210 -0.51 43.91 -39.89
CA ARG A 210 0.30 45.09 -40.23
C ARG A 210 -0.55 46.21 -40.84
N ARG A 211 -0.72 47.24 -40.01
CA ARG A 211 -0.79 48.70 -40.28
C ARG A 211 -2.01 49.27 -41.03
N SER A 212 -2.89 49.90 -40.25
CA SER A 212 -3.54 51.15 -40.60
C SER A 212 -2.57 52.33 -40.33
N LYS A 213 -2.19 53.04 -41.41
CA LYS A 213 -1.83 54.47 -41.54
C LYS A 213 -1.87 54.67 -43.07
N THR A 214 -2.68 55.53 -43.67
CA THR A 214 -2.98 56.94 -43.38
C THR A 214 -4.32 57.27 -44.02
#